data_AF-A0A3C0UK00-F1
#
_entry.id   AF-A0A3C0UK00-F1
#
_cell.length_a   1.000
_cell.length_b   1.000
_cell.length_c   1.000
_cell.angle_alpha   90.00
_cell.angle_beta   90.00
_cell.angle_gamma   90.00
#
_symmetry.space_group_name_H-M   'P 1'
#
loop_
_entity.id
_entity.type
_entity.pdbx_description
1 polymer ?
#
loop_
_entity_poly.entity_id
_entity_poly.type
_entity_poly.pdbx_seq_one_letter_code
_entity_poly.pdbx_strand_id
1 'polypeptide(L)'
;MHNSLSHLDEEQHKAVSAFSEWLVSSLSPTICGNKPSTVLTMTDIRFQPLLALWRTYGKLILAGSVIQFTTLHTSKDRETVLFYRPAILEQCLIYNLHKKFLLQFGYPVNSGLGPCLDLLQARFQQCCPHEVGVLLGIPLKDVLGFMGLE
;
A
#
# COMPACT_ATOMS: atom_id res chain seq x y z
N MET A 1 -10.13 -0.60 27.22
CA MET A 1 -10.13 -1.04 25.81
C MET A 1 -11.05 -2.25 25.71
N HIS A 2 -12.28 -2.04 25.26
CA HIS A 2 -13.22 -3.13 24.98
C HIS A 2 -12.71 -3.87 23.75
N ASN A 3 -12.62 -5.20 23.82
CA ASN A 3 -12.11 -6.04 22.75
C ASN A 3 -13.15 -6.08 21.63
N SER A 4 -13.03 -5.20 20.62
CA SER A 4 -14.03 -5.05 19.55
C SER A 4 -14.24 -6.32 18.69
N LEU A 5 -13.47 -7.39 18.93
CA LEU A 5 -13.59 -8.70 18.31
C LEU A 5 -14.47 -9.67 19.13
N SER A 6 -14.86 -9.35 20.37
CA SER A 6 -15.60 -10.26 21.26
C SER A 6 -17.11 -10.33 21.00
N HIS A 7 -17.64 -9.58 20.03
CA HIS A 7 -19.06 -9.54 19.66
C HIS A 7 -19.35 -10.10 18.26
N LEU A 8 -18.37 -10.73 17.61
CA LEU A 8 -18.54 -11.35 16.30
C LEU A 8 -19.23 -12.71 16.46
N ASP A 9 -20.17 -13.03 15.57
CA ASP A 9 -20.63 -14.41 15.43
C ASP A 9 -19.52 -15.30 14.84
N GLU A 10 -19.72 -16.63 14.91
CA GLU A 10 -18.70 -17.60 14.54
C GLU A 10 -18.30 -17.51 13.04
N GLU A 11 -19.26 -17.17 12.18
CA GLU A 11 -19.05 -17.03 10.74
C GLU A 11 -18.24 -15.77 10.43
N GLN A 12 -18.57 -14.65 11.08
CA GLN A 12 -17.86 -13.40 10.95
C GLN A 12 -16.43 -13.51 11.51
N HIS A 13 -16.22 -14.23 12.61
CA HIS A 13 -14.89 -14.48 13.15
C HIS A 13 -14.02 -15.25 12.13
N LYS A 14 -14.55 -16.31 11.52
CA LYS A 14 -13.85 -17.09 10.47
C LYS A 14 -13.50 -16.22 9.27
N ALA A 15 -14.42 -15.37 8.81
CA ALA A 15 -14.18 -14.48 7.68
C ALA A 15 -13.05 -13.46 7.97
N VAL A 16 -13.04 -12.87 9.17
CA VAL A 16 -12.00 -11.92 9.59
C VAL A 16 -10.64 -12.61 9.71
N SER A 17 -10.57 -13.82 10.27
CA SER A 17 -9.33 -14.59 10.33
C SER A 17 -8.78 -14.92 8.95
N ALA A 18 -9.61 -15.45 8.05
CA ALA A 18 -9.20 -15.75 6.67
C ALA A 18 -8.71 -14.50 5.91
N PHE A 19 -9.38 -13.36 6.09
CA PHE A 19 -8.94 -12.09 5.51
C PHE A 19 -7.60 -11.62 6.10
N SER A 20 -7.41 -11.77 7.41
CA SER A 20 -6.16 -11.42 8.08
C SER A 20 -4.98 -12.26 7.56
N GLU A 21 -5.18 -13.57 7.40
CA GLU A 21 -4.18 -14.48 6.83
C GLU A 21 -3.83 -14.10 5.39
N TRP A 22 -4.86 -13.85 4.55
CA TRP A 22 -4.67 -13.39 3.18
C TRP A 22 -3.91 -12.06 3.12
N LEU A 23 -4.25 -11.10 3.98
CA LEU A 23 -3.60 -9.79 4.01
C LEU A 23 -2.14 -9.94 4.42
N VAL A 24 -1.85 -10.67 5.50
CA VAL A 24 -0.47 -10.89 5.97
C VAL A 24 0.36 -11.62 4.91
N SER A 25 -0.21 -12.64 4.26
CA SER A 25 0.45 -13.36 3.17
C SER A 25 0.77 -12.42 2.00
N SER A 26 -0.20 -11.63 1.57
CA SER A 26 -0.04 -10.65 0.47
C SER A 26 1.00 -9.58 0.79
N LEU A 27 1.11 -9.19 2.05
CA LEU A 27 2.05 -8.17 2.52
C LEU A 27 3.39 -8.76 2.98
N SER A 28 3.59 -10.08 2.92
CA SER A 28 4.78 -10.75 3.44
C SER A 28 6.10 -10.14 2.94
N PRO A 29 6.29 -9.83 1.64
CA PRO A 29 7.51 -9.18 1.17
C PRO A 29 7.76 -7.80 1.79
N THR A 30 6.70 -7.03 2.07
CA THR A 30 6.80 -5.71 2.70
C THR A 30 7.01 -5.82 4.21
N ILE A 31 6.35 -6.78 4.87
CA ILE A 31 6.54 -7.09 6.30
C ILE A 31 7.99 -7.50 6.56
N CYS A 32 8.51 -8.42 5.74
CA CYS A 32 9.90 -8.89 5.82
C CYS A 32 10.93 -7.80 5.43
N GLY A 33 10.50 -6.72 4.78
CA GLY A 33 11.38 -5.63 4.35
C GLY A 33 12.10 -5.87 3.02
N ASN A 34 11.75 -6.94 2.28
CA ASN A 34 12.24 -7.22 0.94
C ASN A 34 11.66 -6.24 -0.10
N LYS A 35 10.46 -5.72 0.14
CA LYS A 35 9.85 -4.65 -0.65
C LYS A 35 9.56 -3.41 0.22
N PRO A 36 9.79 -2.19 -0.29
CA PRO A 36 9.42 -0.97 0.43
C PRO A 36 7.91 -0.83 0.62
N SER A 37 7.12 -1.26 -0.36
CA SER A 37 5.66 -1.22 -0.32
C SER A 37 5.00 -2.29 -1.20
N THR A 38 3.69 -2.44 -1.03
CA THR A 38 2.79 -3.29 -1.82
C THR A 38 1.49 -2.53 -2.06
N VAL A 39 0.97 -2.52 -3.29
CA VAL A 39 -0.37 -2.00 -3.61
C VAL A 39 -1.34 -3.17 -3.72
N LEU A 40 -2.46 -3.10 -3.00
CA LEU A 40 -3.58 -4.02 -3.17
C LEU A 40 -4.85 -3.24 -3.48
N THR A 41 -5.71 -3.81 -4.32
CA THR A 41 -7.05 -3.29 -4.58
C THR A 41 -8.07 -4.23 -3.96
N MET A 42 -8.82 -3.71 -3.00
CA MET A 42 -9.90 -4.41 -2.31
C MET A 42 -11.18 -4.25 -3.11
N THR A 43 -11.82 -5.36 -3.45
CA THR A 43 -13.13 -5.40 -4.13
C THR A 43 -13.96 -6.52 -3.50
N ASP A 44 -15.27 -6.32 -3.42
CA ASP A 44 -16.16 -7.39 -3.00
C ASP A 44 -16.50 -8.26 -4.22
N ILE A 45 -16.13 -9.53 -4.15
CA ILE A 45 -16.58 -10.56 -5.08
C ILE A 45 -17.46 -11.57 -4.33
N ARG A 46 -18.29 -12.33 -5.07
CA ARG A 46 -19.35 -13.19 -4.50
C ARG A 46 -18.96 -14.06 -3.30
N PHE A 47 -17.70 -14.51 -3.24
CA PHE A 47 -17.19 -15.37 -2.17
C PHE A 47 -16.07 -14.75 -1.34
N GLN A 48 -15.70 -13.49 -1.60
CA GLN A 48 -14.63 -12.79 -0.89
C GLN A 48 -15.00 -11.29 -0.75
N PRO A 49 -15.59 -10.88 0.38
CA PRO A 49 -15.98 -9.50 0.63
C PRO A 49 -14.77 -8.68 1.15
N LEU A 50 -13.70 -8.59 0.35
CA LEU A 50 -12.44 -7.97 0.78
C LEU A 50 -12.60 -6.49 1.10
N LEU A 51 -13.46 -5.77 0.38
CA LEU A 51 -13.66 -4.33 0.60
C LEU A 51 -14.42 -4.09 1.90
N ALA A 52 -15.48 -4.84 2.16
CA ALA A 52 -16.22 -4.77 3.41
C ALA A 52 -15.33 -5.12 4.62
N LEU A 53 -14.54 -6.20 4.51
CA LEU A 53 -13.62 -6.61 5.57
C LEU A 53 -12.49 -5.59 5.78
N TRP A 54 -11.93 -5.04 4.70
CA TRP A 54 -10.91 -3.99 4.77
C TRP A 54 -11.42 -2.75 5.49
N ARG A 55 -12.59 -2.23 5.09
CA ARG A 55 -13.18 -1.01 5.67
C ARG A 55 -13.51 -1.17 7.15
N THR A 56 -13.96 -2.36 7.56
CA THR A 56 -14.34 -2.63 8.95
C THR A 56 -13.15 -2.99 9.84
N TYR A 57 -12.24 -3.85 9.36
CA TYR A 57 -11.22 -4.48 10.20
C TYR A 57 -9.78 -4.14 9.82
N GLY A 58 -9.51 -3.55 8.64
CA GLY A 58 -8.16 -3.33 8.14
C GLY A 58 -7.25 -2.56 9.11
N LYS A 59 -7.76 -1.45 9.67
CA LYS A 59 -7.06 -0.67 10.70
C LYS A 59 -6.76 -1.48 11.96
N LEU A 60 -7.69 -2.32 12.39
CA LEU A 60 -7.56 -3.14 13.58
C LEU A 60 -6.53 -4.26 13.37
N ILE A 61 -6.59 -4.94 12.22
CA ILE A 61 -5.67 -6.03 11.85
C ILE A 61 -4.22 -5.54 11.80
N LEU A 62 -4.00 -4.32 11.30
CA LEU A 62 -2.66 -3.72 11.20
C LEU A 62 -2.23 -2.94 12.44
N ALA A 63 -3.08 -2.81 13.45
CA ALA A 63 -2.76 -2.06 14.66
C ALA A 63 -1.54 -2.67 15.37
N GLY A 64 -0.54 -1.83 15.67
CA GLY A 64 0.72 -2.25 16.30
C GLY A 64 1.69 -3.00 15.36
N SER A 65 1.35 -3.16 14.08
CA SER A 65 2.28 -3.74 13.10
C SER A 65 3.31 -2.71 12.60
N VAL A 66 4.39 -3.21 11.97
CA VAL A 66 5.40 -2.36 11.30
C VAL A 66 4.92 -1.74 9.98
N ILE A 67 3.72 -2.12 9.54
CA ILE A 67 3.12 -1.67 8.29
C ILE A 67 2.27 -0.44 8.55
N GLN A 68 2.44 0.56 7.70
CA GLN A 68 1.54 1.70 7.56
C GLN A 68 0.84 1.60 6.21
N PHE A 69 -0.24 2.36 6.04
CA PHE A 69 -0.96 2.34 4.77
C PHE A 69 -1.53 3.72 4.41
N THR A 70 -1.64 3.97 3.11
CA THR A 70 -2.29 5.14 2.52
C THR A 70 -3.26 4.67 1.46
N THR A 71 -4.51 5.12 1.52
CA THR A 71 -5.50 4.84 0.47
C THR A 71 -5.17 5.69 -0.76
N LEU A 72 -4.86 5.06 -1.89
CA LEU A 72 -4.51 5.74 -3.14
C LEU A 72 -5.76 6.14 -3.94
N HIS A 73 -6.78 5.31 -3.92
CA HIS A 73 -8.04 5.54 -4.63
C HIS A 73 -9.20 4.87 -3.90
N THR A 74 -10.33 5.57 -3.80
CA THR A 74 -11.56 5.05 -3.19
C THR A 74 -12.73 5.27 -4.12
N SER A 75 -13.58 4.26 -4.25
CA SER A 75 -14.89 4.35 -4.88
C SER A 75 -15.89 3.49 -4.11
N LYS A 76 -17.13 3.41 -4.60
CA LYS A 76 -18.16 2.57 -3.98
C LYS A 76 -17.72 1.09 -3.90
N ASP A 77 -17.20 0.56 -5.02
CA ASP A 77 -17.01 -0.88 -5.22
C ASP A 77 -15.54 -1.33 -5.14
N ARG A 78 -14.60 -0.39 -5.00
CA ARG A 78 -13.18 -0.69 -4.82
C ARG A 78 -12.43 0.33 -3.99
N GLU A 79 -11.38 -0.13 -3.32
CA GLU A 79 -10.40 0.70 -2.63
C GLU A 79 -8.98 0.20 -2.91
N THR A 80 -8.13 1.07 -3.46
CA THR A 80 -6.73 0.76 -3.73
C THR A 80 -5.88 1.36 -2.64
N VAL A 81 -5.06 0.54 -1.98
CA VAL A 81 -4.31 0.91 -0.80
C VAL A 81 -2.83 0.57 -1.01
N LEU A 82 -1.97 1.53 -0.70
CA LEU A 82 -0.53 1.33 -0.58
C LEU A 82 -0.22 0.92 0.86
N PHE A 83 0.33 -0.27 1.04
CA PHE A 83 0.88 -0.75 2.30
C PHE A 83 2.39 -0.64 2.26
N TYR A 84 3.00 -0.02 3.26
CA TYR A 84 4.42 0.26 3.24
C TYR A 84 5.07 0.12 4.61
N ARG A 85 6.37 -0.14 4.61
CA ARG A 85 7.19 -0.10 5.83
C ARG A 85 7.92 1.25 5.84
N PRO A 86 7.57 2.19 6.74
CA PRO A 86 8.03 3.58 6.65
C PRO A 86 9.54 3.74 6.47
N ALA A 87 10.34 3.07 7.30
CA ALA A 87 11.79 3.15 7.24
C ALA A 87 12.39 2.62 5.91
N ILE A 88 11.80 1.56 5.33
CA ILE A 88 12.31 0.96 4.09
C ILE A 88 11.88 1.81 2.88
N LEU A 89 10.64 2.30 2.88
CA LEU A 89 10.17 3.18 1.81
C LEU A 89 10.92 4.52 1.82
N GLU A 90 11.17 5.10 2.99
CA GLU A 90 11.97 6.33 3.11
C GLU A 90 13.40 6.15 2.58
N GLN A 91 14.07 5.05 2.96
CA GLN A 91 15.39 4.70 2.41
C GLN A 91 15.36 4.51 0.89
N CYS A 92 14.30 3.89 0.36
CA CYS A 92 14.11 3.72 -1.07
C CYS A 92 14.00 5.06 -1.80
N LEU A 93 13.23 6.01 -1.25
CA LEU A 93 13.04 7.34 -1.86
C LEU A 93 14.32 8.17 -1.88
N ILE A 94 15.14 8.10 -0.82
CA ILE A 94 16.37 8.90 -0.72
C ILE A 94 17.57 8.27 -1.43
N TYR A 95 17.46 7.04 -1.92
CA TYR A 95 18.51 6.42 -2.74
C TYR A 95 18.83 7.32 -3.94
N ASN A 96 20.11 7.62 -4.15
CA ASN A 96 20.54 8.72 -5.04
C ASN A 96 19.90 8.70 -6.43
N LEU A 97 19.77 7.53 -7.06
CA LEU A 97 19.16 7.42 -8.39
C LEU A 97 17.63 7.60 -8.34
N HIS A 98 16.96 6.99 -7.35
CA HIS A 98 15.52 7.14 -7.15
C HIS A 98 15.15 8.58 -6.82
N LYS A 99 15.90 9.23 -5.92
CA LYS A 99 15.69 10.62 -5.54
C LYS A 99 15.76 11.55 -6.76
N LYS A 100 16.81 11.41 -7.59
CA LYS A 100 16.97 12.23 -8.80
C LYS A 100 15.81 12.03 -9.77
N PHE A 101 15.44 10.78 -10.02
CA PHE A 101 14.31 10.42 -10.87
C PHE A 101 13.01 11.04 -10.33
N LEU A 102 12.66 10.78 -9.07
CA LEU A 102 11.42 11.26 -8.46
C LEU A 102 11.34 12.80 -8.42
N LEU A 103 12.46 13.50 -8.21
CA LEU A 103 12.52 14.96 -8.30
C LEU A 103 12.20 15.49 -9.71
N GLN A 104 12.63 14.80 -10.77
CA GLN A 104 12.27 15.14 -12.16
C GLN A 104 10.76 15.00 -12.39
N PHE A 105 10.13 14.06 -11.70
CA PHE A 105 8.68 13.87 -11.68
C PHE A 105 7.98 14.74 -10.63
N GLY A 106 8.64 15.73 -10.02
CA GLY A 106 8.03 16.70 -9.11
C GLY A 106 7.75 16.19 -7.69
N TYR A 107 8.26 15.02 -7.30
CA TYR A 107 8.11 14.54 -5.93
C TYR A 107 8.94 15.38 -4.95
N PRO A 108 8.34 15.84 -3.84
CA PRO A 108 9.04 16.61 -2.82
C PRO A 108 9.87 15.71 -1.89
N VAL A 109 10.81 14.94 -2.44
CA VAL A 109 11.61 13.93 -1.68
C VAL A 109 12.37 14.57 -0.51
N ASN A 110 12.80 15.82 -0.65
CA ASN A 110 13.49 16.56 0.42
C ASN A 110 12.56 17.00 1.57
N SER A 111 11.24 16.94 1.36
CA SER A 111 10.23 17.27 2.37
C SER A 111 9.75 16.03 3.14
N GLY A 112 10.31 14.85 2.85
CA GLY A 112 10.03 13.60 3.56
C GLY A 112 8.97 12.72 2.90
N LEU A 113 8.69 11.58 3.55
CA LEU A 113 7.81 10.53 3.03
C LEU A 113 6.35 11.01 2.86
N GLY A 114 5.79 11.73 3.83
CA GLY A 114 4.39 12.18 3.80
C GLY A 114 4.04 12.97 2.54
N PRO A 115 4.73 14.08 2.24
CA PRO A 115 4.49 14.85 1.02
C PRO A 115 4.67 14.06 -0.28
N CYS A 116 5.53 13.04 -0.30
CA CYS A 116 5.66 12.14 -1.45
C CYS A 116 4.41 11.25 -1.60
N LEU A 117 3.87 10.72 -0.50
CA LEU A 117 2.65 9.93 -0.51
C LEU A 117 1.43 10.77 -0.90
N ASP A 118 1.37 12.02 -0.47
CA ASP A 118 0.30 12.96 -0.84
C ASP A 118 0.28 13.20 -2.36
N LEU A 119 1.45 13.45 -2.96
CA LEU A 119 1.55 13.61 -4.42
C LEU A 119 1.19 12.31 -5.16
N LEU A 120 1.66 11.16 -4.68
CA LEU A 120 1.32 9.86 -5.27
C LEU A 120 -0.19 9.65 -5.25
N GLN A 121 -0.85 9.90 -4.10
CA GLN A 121 -2.30 9.77 -3.95
C GLN A 121 -3.03 10.68 -4.93
N ALA A 122 -2.61 11.94 -5.06
CA ALA A 122 -3.21 12.89 -5.99
C ALA A 122 -3.11 12.41 -7.45
N ARG A 123 -1.97 11.85 -7.86
CA ARG A 123 -1.79 11.29 -9.21
C ARG A 123 -2.65 10.07 -9.46
N PHE A 124 -2.74 9.19 -8.47
CA PHE A 124 -3.52 7.96 -8.55
C PHE A 124 -5.00 8.18 -8.82
N GLN A 125 -5.54 9.37 -8.51
CA GLN A 125 -6.92 9.75 -8.84
C GLN A 125 -7.16 9.85 -10.36
N GLN A 126 -6.14 10.25 -11.13
CA GLN A 126 -6.24 10.35 -12.59
C GLN A 126 -5.83 9.04 -13.26
N CYS A 127 -4.66 8.52 -12.89
CA CYS A 127 -4.14 7.24 -13.37
C CYS A 127 -3.05 6.71 -12.44
N CYS A 128 -2.76 5.41 -12.52
CA CYS A 128 -1.60 4.83 -11.85
C CYS A 128 -0.33 5.41 -12.49
N PRO A 129 0.49 6.20 -11.76
CA PRO A 129 1.61 6.88 -12.38
C PRO A 129 2.81 5.93 -12.48
N HIS A 130 3.55 5.97 -13.59
CA HIS A 130 4.59 4.97 -13.88
C HIS A 130 5.68 4.91 -12.81
N GLU A 131 6.04 6.05 -12.22
CA GLU A 131 7.07 6.14 -11.19
C GLU A 131 6.72 5.41 -9.89
N VAL A 132 5.45 5.00 -9.69
CA VAL A 132 5.05 4.16 -8.55
C VAL A 132 5.87 2.88 -8.46
N GLY A 133 6.38 2.38 -9.60
CA GLY A 133 7.23 1.19 -9.64
C GLY A 133 8.45 1.31 -8.72
N VAL A 134 9.07 2.50 -8.63
CA VAL A 134 10.19 2.74 -7.71
C VAL A 134 9.75 2.56 -6.26
N LEU A 135 8.59 3.10 -5.90
CA LEU A 135 8.02 2.99 -4.56
C LEU A 135 7.62 1.55 -4.21
N LEU A 136 7.37 0.71 -5.21
CA LEU A 136 7.09 -0.73 -5.08
C LEU A 136 8.37 -1.59 -5.01
N GLY A 137 9.54 -0.98 -5.16
CA GLY A 137 10.83 -1.68 -5.19
C GLY A 137 11.18 -2.32 -6.53
N ILE A 138 10.52 -1.90 -7.63
CA ILE A 138 10.92 -2.29 -8.99
C ILE A 138 12.23 -1.55 -9.31
N PRO A 139 13.25 -2.24 -9.87
CA PRO A 139 14.49 -1.59 -10.24
C PRO A 139 14.25 -0.41 -11.18
N LEU A 140 14.93 0.72 -10.92
CA LEU A 140 14.73 1.95 -11.70
C LEU A 140 14.90 1.72 -13.21
N LYS A 141 15.86 0.89 -13.64
CA LYS A 141 16.05 0.53 -15.06
C LYS A 141 14.80 -0.08 -15.70
N ASP A 142 14.04 -0.89 -14.96
CA ASP A 142 12.86 -1.58 -15.46
C ASP A 142 11.67 -0.61 -15.50
N VAL A 143 11.61 0.32 -14.55
CA VAL A 143 10.65 1.44 -14.55
C VAL A 143 10.89 2.35 -15.75
N LEU A 144 12.13 2.75 -15.99
CA LEU A 144 12.52 3.58 -17.13
C LEU A 144 12.21 2.88 -18.46
N GLY A 145 12.56 1.60 -18.58
CA GLY A 145 12.23 0.79 -19.76
C GLY A 145 10.72 0.69 -20.01
N PHE A 146 9.90 0.52 -18.96
CA PHE A 146 8.43 0.55 -19.08
C PHE A 146 7.90 1.91 -19.57
N MET A 147 8.60 3.00 -19.23
CA MET A 147 8.27 4.35 -19.67
C MET A 147 8.78 4.68 -21.08
N GLY A 148 9.57 3.80 -21.70
CA GLY A 148 10.24 4.07 -22.97
C GLY A 148 11.37 5.10 -22.86
N LEU A 149 11.96 5.22 -21.67
CA LEU A 149 13.10 6.08 -21.37
C LEU A 149 14.33 5.19 -21.19
N GLU A 150 15.38 5.35 -22.00
CA GLU A 150 16.66 4.65 -21.86
C GLU A 150 17.78 5.62 -21.46
#